data_AF-A0A7C8ELF2-F1
#
_entry.id   AF-A0A7C8ELF2-F1
#
_cell.length_a   1.000
_cell.length_b   1.000
_cell.length_c   1.000
_cell.angle_alpha   90.00
_cell.angle_beta   90.00
_cell.angle_gamma   90.00
#
_symmetry.space_group_name_H-M   'P 1'
#
loop_
_entity.id
_entity.type
_entity.pdbx_description
1 polymer ?
#
loop_
_entity_poly.entity_id
_entity_poly.type
_entity_poly.pdbx_seq_one_letter_code
_entity_poly.pdbx_strand_id
1 'polypeptide(L)' 'CGHQLVIFKQCPSCNKNIPPSAKFCPRCGQSVDVKPLDKLCKSCKSENLPESVFCNQCGERL' A
#
# COMPACT_ATOMS: atom_id res chain seq x y z
N CYS A 1 17.43 -12.24 -26.08
CA CYS A 1 17.97 -12.53 -24.75
C CYS A 1 17.11 -11.81 -23.71
N GLY A 2 16.29 -12.53 -22.94
CA GLY A 2 15.42 -11.93 -21.91
C GLY A 2 16.15 -11.80 -20.59
N HIS A 3 16.59 -10.60 -20.21
CA HIS A 3 17.02 -10.33 -18.85
C HIS A 3 15.77 -10.19 -17.98
N GLN A 4 15.54 -11.16 -17.08
CA GLN A 4 14.51 -11.04 -16.07
C GLN A 4 14.94 -9.94 -15.09
N LEU A 5 14.36 -8.75 -15.23
CA LEU A 5 14.50 -7.68 -14.25
C LEU A 5 13.94 -8.20 -12.93
N VAL A 6 14.83 -8.55 -12.01
CA VAL A 6 14.43 -9.00 -10.68
C VAL A 6 14.01 -7.75 -9.91
N ILE A 7 12.74 -7.37 -10.06
CA ILE A 7 12.15 -6.23 -9.37
C ILE A 7 11.95 -6.63 -7.91
N PHE A 8 12.87 -6.23 -7.04
CA PHE A 8 12.71 -6.39 -5.59
C PHE A 8 11.91 -5.22 -5.03
N LYS A 9 10.91 -5.50 -4.20
CA LYS A 9 10.22 -4.47 -3.38
C LYS A 9 10.88 -4.42 -2.01
N GLN A 10 10.72 -3.32 -1.27
CA GLN A 10 11.22 -3.21 0.10
C GLN A 10 10.10 -3.50 1.10
N CYS A 11 10.43 -4.23 2.16
CA CYS A 11 9.50 -4.43 3.27
C CYS A 11 9.20 -3.08 3.94
N PRO A 12 7.91 -2.70 4.11
CA PRO A 12 7.54 -1.41 4.72
C PRO A 12 7.88 -1.33 6.21
N SER A 13 8.18 -2.45 6.86
CA SER A 13 8.46 -2.52 8.30
C SER A 13 9.95 -2.57 8.64
N CYS A 14 10.79 -3.23 7.82
CA CYS A 14 12.21 -3.42 8.11
C CYS A 14 13.15 -3.07 6.95
N ASN A 15 12.61 -2.50 5.88
CA ASN A 15 13.32 -2.04 4.67
C ASN A 15 14.17 -3.11 3.96
N LYS A 16 13.98 -4.39 4.27
CA LYS A 16 14.68 -5.49 3.59
C LYS A 16 14.09 -5.69 2.19
N ASN A 17 14.96 -5.91 1.21
CA ASN A 17 14.55 -6.33 -0.12
C ASN A 17 13.83 -7.68 -0.05
N ILE A 18 12.68 -7.76 -0.68
CA ILE A 18 11.80 -8.92 -0.71
C ILE A 18 11.32 -9.16 -2.15
N PRO A 19 10.96 -10.40 -2.49
CA PRO A 19 10.38 -10.70 -3.80
C PRO A 19 9.08 -9.90 -4.00
N PRO A 20 8.76 -9.48 -5.24
CA PRO A 20 7.57 -8.69 -5.52
C PRO A 20 6.29 -9.47 -5.19
N SER A 21 6.32 -10.79 -5.36
CA SER A 21 5.24 -11.73 -5.03
C SER A 21 5.19 -12.17 -3.56
N ALA A 22 6.12 -11.70 -2.70
CA ALA A 22 6.10 -12.05 -1.29
C ALA A 22 4.83 -11.48 -0.62
N LYS A 23 4.14 -12.30 0.19
CA LYS A 23 3.01 -11.88 1.05
C LYS A 23 3.45 -11.48 2.46
N PHE A 24 4.56 -12.05 2.93
CA PHE A 24 5.18 -11.77 4.22
C PHE A 24 6.67 -11.51 4.05
N CYS A 25 7.26 -10.72 4.95
CA CYS A 25 8.68 -10.48 4.97
C CYS A 25 9.41 -11.68 5.58
N PRO A 26 10.37 -12.31 4.90
CA PRO A 26 11.13 -13.44 5.45
C PRO A 26 12.09 -13.03 6.57
N ARG A 27 12.32 -11.72 6.79
CA ARG A 27 13.19 -11.21 7.86
C ARG A 27 12.40 -10.91 9.14
N CYS A 28 11.29 -10.16 9.04
CA CYS A 28 10.54 -9.70 10.22
C CYS A 28 9.19 -10.39 10.41
N GLY A 29 8.74 -11.22 9.47
CA GLY A 29 7.44 -11.89 9.53
C GLY A 29 6.23 -11.01 9.17
N GLN A 30 6.41 -9.68 9.04
CA GLN A 30 5.31 -8.76 8.79
C GLN A 30 4.71 -8.95 7.38
N SER A 31 3.39 -8.82 7.26
CA SER A 31 2.71 -8.79 5.96
C SER A 31 3.19 -7.61 5.12
N VAL A 32 3.56 -7.89 3.88
CA VAL A 32 4.04 -6.86 2.94
C VAL A 32 2.93 -6.39 2.01
N ASP A 33 1.80 -7.09 2.03
CA ASP A 33 0.52 -6.68 1.48
C ASP A 33 -0.16 -5.75 2.50
N VAL A 34 0.33 -4.52 2.60
CA VAL A 34 -0.42 -3.48 3.30
C VAL A 34 -1.50 -3.07 2.31
N LYS A 35 -2.65 -3.74 2.36
CA LYS A 35 -3.84 -3.25 1.65
C LYS A 35 -4.09 -1.85 2.17
N PRO A 36 -3.97 -0.84 1.32
CA PRO A 36 -4.10 0.50 1.81
C PRO A 36 -5.57 0.66 2.19
N LEU A 37 -5.81 0.86 3.49
CA LEU A 37 -7.15 0.86 4.07
C LEU A 37 -7.92 2.04 3.45
N ASP A 38 -9.11 1.75 2.92
CA ASP A 38 -9.99 2.77 2.39
C ASP A 38 -10.21 3.87 3.44
N LYS A 39 -10.07 5.13 3.02
CA LYS A 39 -10.18 6.28 3.90
C LYS A 39 -11.64 6.69 4.02
N LEU A 40 -12.13 6.87 5.25
CA LEU A 40 -13.46 7.45 5.46
C LEU A 40 -13.35 8.98 5.58
N CYS A 41 -14.17 9.70 4.82
CA CYS A 41 -14.26 11.15 4.93
C CYS A 41 -14.85 11.54 6.29
N LYS A 42 -14.17 12.42 7.05
CA LYS A 42 -14.66 12.87 8.37
C LYS A 42 -15.93 13.73 8.29
N SER A 43 -16.17 14.38 7.16
CA SER A 43 -17.31 15.28 6.95
C SER A 43 -18.57 14.54 6.49
N CYS A 44 -18.49 13.78 5.39
CA CYS A 44 -19.64 13.09 4.81
C CYS A 44 -19.67 11.56 5.03
N LYS A 45 -18.63 10.99 5.67
CA LYS A 45 -18.49 9.54 5.94
C LYS A 45 -18.43 8.65 4.69
N SER A 46 -18.17 9.21 3.51
CA SER A 46 -17.97 8.42 2.30
C SER A 46 -16.65 7.64 2.34
N GLU A 47 -16.66 6.46 1.73
CA GLU A 47 -15.45 5.68 1.46
C GLU A 47 -14.64 6.33 0.32
N ASN A 48 -13.34 6.41 0.50
CA ASN A 48 -12.40 7.02 -0.43
C ASN A 48 -11.22 6.09 -0.67
N LEU A 49 -10.65 6.20 -1.87
CA LEU A 49 -9.44 5.49 -2.21
C LEU A 49 -8.32 5.86 -1.22
N PRO A 50 -7.45 4.91 -0.87
CA PRO A 50 -6.38 5.14 0.09
C PRO A 50 -5.41 6.26 -0.32
N GLU A 51 -5.23 6.44 -1.63
CA GLU A 51 -4.36 7.47 -2.21
C GLU A 51 -5.09 8.82 -2.37
N SER A 52 -6.40 8.90 -2.09
CA SER A 52 -7.16 10.13 -2.20
C SER A 52 -6.68 11.18 -1.19
N VAL A 53 -6.45 12.39 -1.69
CA VAL A 53 -6.13 13.59 -0.90
C VAL A 53 -7.41 14.38 -0.57
N PHE A 54 -8.42 14.30 -1.44
CA PHE A 54 -9.73 14.95 -1.29
C PHE A 54 -10.86 13.91 -1.40
N CYS A 55 -11.97 14.22 -0.73
CA CYS A 55 -13.16 13.40 -0.75
C CYS A 55 -13.80 13.41 -2.14
N ASN A 56 -14.02 12.23 -2.72
CA ASN A 56 -14.64 12.08 -4.04
C ASN A 56 -16.15 12.41 -4.05
N GLN A 57 -16.77 12.60 -2.88
CA GLN A 57 -18.19 12.94 -2.76
C GLN A 57 -18.44 14.40 -2.38
N CYS A 58 -17.69 14.95 -1.42
CA CYS A 58 -17.97 16.29 -0.88
C CYS A 58 -16.82 17.29 -1.06
N GLY A 59 -15.67 16.89 -1.60
CA GLY A 59 -14.51 17.76 -1.84
C GLY A 59 -13.71 18.14 -0.59
N GLU A 60 -14.12 17.69 0.61
CA GLU A 60 -13.38 17.90 1.86
C GLU A 60 -12.01 17.21 1.81
N ARG A 61 -11.01 17.79 2.50
CA ARG A 61 -9.68 17.16 2.60
C ARG A 61 -9.72 15.92 3.51
N LEU A 62 -9.18 14.80 3.04
CA LEU A 62 -9.16 13.51 3.76
C LEU A 62 -8.03 13.40 4.77
#